data_AF-A0A823FLP1-F1
#
_entry.id   AF-A0A823FLP1-F1
#
_cell.length_a   1.000
_cell.length_b   1.000
_cell.length_c   1.000
_cell.angle_alpha   90.00
_cell.angle_beta   90.00
_cell.angle_gamma   90.00
#
_symmetry.space_group_name_H-M   'P 1'
#
loop_
_entity.id
_entity.type
_entity.pdbx_description
1 polymer ?
#
loop_
_entity_poly.entity_id
_entity_poly.type
_entity_poly.pdbx_seq_one_letter_code
_entity_poly.pdbx_strand_id
1 'polypeptide(L)' 'MKYVKSQMKELVKDSVDLQERLQKLMKEMDLEKTFALKALYHSEVADGGPYQTAYQDLDYKYKD' A
#
# COMPACT_ATOMS: atom_id res chain seq x y z
N MET A 1 -11.61 -0.50 -4.96
CA MET A 1 -10.73 -1.67 -5.16
C MET A 1 -10.61 -2.45 -3.86
N LYS A 2 -10.18 -3.73 -3.87
CA LYS A 2 -10.00 -4.52 -2.65
C LYS A 2 -8.52 -4.51 -2.24
N TYR A 3 -8.25 -4.60 -0.93
CA TYR A 3 -6.90 -4.78 -0.43
C TYR A 3 -6.35 -6.15 -0.82
N VAL A 4 -5.18 -6.16 -1.44
CA VAL A 4 -4.44 -7.35 -1.85
C VAL A 4 -3.00 -7.21 -1.36
N LYS A 5 -2.59 -8.08 -0.44
CA LYS A 5 -1.31 -7.95 0.26
C LYS A 5 -0.09 -7.99 -0.67
N SER A 6 -0.13 -8.80 -1.73
CA SER A 6 0.97 -8.90 -2.71
C SER A 6 1.12 -7.60 -3.49
N GLN A 7 0.03 -7.06 -4.04
CA GLN A 7 0.02 -5.78 -4.76
C GLN A 7 0.53 -4.63 -3.87
N MET A 8 0.07 -4.54 -2.62
CA MET A 8 0.54 -3.48 -1.72
C MET A 8 2.03 -3.59 -1.42
N LYS A 9 2.56 -4.82 -1.26
CA LYS A 9 3.99 -5.03 -1.06
C LYS A 9 4.81 -4.60 -2.27
N GLU A 10 4.31 -4.85 -3.47
CA GLU A 10 4.99 -4.45 -4.72
C GLU A 10 4.95 -2.95 -4.91
N LEU A 11 3.79 -2.33 -4.73
CA LEU A 11 3.66 -0.88 -4.78
C LEU A 11 4.61 -0.17 -3.80
N VAL A 12 4.70 -0.67 -2.55
CA VAL A 12 5.64 -0.13 -1.55
C VAL A 12 7.09 -0.39 -1.95
N LYS A 13 7.41 -1.54 -2.54
CA LYS A 13 8.78 -1.85 -2.99
C LYS A 13 9.26 -0.86 -4.04
N ASP A 14 8.38 -0.42 -4.94
CA ASP A 14 8.73 0.42 -6.08
C ASP A 14 8.62 1.94 -5.79
N SER A 15 8.21 2.33 -4.58
CA SER A 15 8.07 3.74 -4.17
C SER A 15 8.77 4.02 -2.83
N VAL A 16 9.85 4.82 -2.87
CA VAL A 16 10.58 5.24 -1.66
C VAL A 16 9.68 6.00 -0.68
N ASP A 17 8.81 6.88 -1.18
CA ASP A 17 7.83 7.61 -0.35
C ASP A 17 6.92 6.66 0.43
N LEU A 18 6.40 5.60 -0.22
CA LEU A 18 5.56 4.62 0.46
C LEU A 18 6.33 3.76 1.47
N GLN A 19 7.62 3.51 1.25
CA GLN A 19 8.47 2.85 2.24
C GLN A 19 8.62 3.70 3.49
N GLU A 20 8.88 4.99 3.32
CA GLU A 20 8.99 5.94 4.43
C GLU A 20 7.68 6.08 5.20
N ARG A 21 6.55 6.23 4.49
CA ARG A 21 5.22 6.26 5.12
C ARG A 21 4.90 4.98 5.86
N LEU A 22 5.24 3.81 5.31
CA LEU A 22 5.05 2.54 5.99
C LEU A 22 5.85 2.48 7.30
N GLN A 23 7.12 2.87 7.27
CA GLN A 23 7.97 2.90 8.48
C GLN A 23 7.44 3.88 9.52
N LYS A 24 6.95 5.04 9.07
CA LYS A 24 6.35 6.05 9.94
C LYS A 24 5.10 5.51 10.62
N LEU A 25 4.17 4.93 9.87
CA LEU A 25 2.95 4.30 10.41
C LEU A 25 3.26 3.20 11.44
N MET A 26 4.25 2.34 11.14
CA MET A 26 4.67 1.30 12.07
C MET A 26 5.17 1.88 13.39
N LYS A 27 5.97 2.96 13.36
CA LYS A 27 6.55 3.59 14.56
C LYS A 27 5.55 4.42 15.34
N GLU A 28 4.75 5.25 14.66
CA GLU A 28 3.84 6.19 15.32
C GLU A 28 2.65 5.49 15.97
N MET A 29 2.20 4.39 15.38
CA MET A 29 1.02 3.65 15.85
C MET A 29 1.39 2.31 16.53
N ASP A 30 2.68 2.02 16.70
CA ASP A 30 3.19 0.73 17.19
C ASP A 30 2.56 -0.48 16.44
N LEU A 31 2.46 -0.37 15.12
CA LEU A 31 1.78 -1.36 14.29
C LEU A 31 2.74 -2.41 13.74
N GLU A 32 2.32 -3.67 13.81
CA GLU A 32 2.96 -4.71 13.01
C GLU A 32 2.82 -4.41 11.51
N LYS A 33 3.82 -4.80 10.73
CA LYS A 33 3.92 -4.51 9.29
C LYS A 33 2.66 -4.89 8.50
N THR A 34 1.98 -5.98 8.87
CA THR A 34 0.75 -6.40 8.16
C THR A 34 -0.41 -5.43 8.39
N PHE A 35 -0.56 -4.87 9.58
CA PHE A 35 -1.57 -3.85 9.89
C PHE A 35 -1.19 -2.50 9.30
N ALA A 36 0.09 -2.12 9.37
CA ALA A 36 0.57 -0.89 8.76
C ALA A 36 0.39 -0.87 7.24
N LEU A 37 0.58 -2.00 6.54
CA LEU A 37 0.28 -2.11 5.10
C LEU A 37 -1.20 -1.89 4.78
N LYS A 38 -2.11 -2.37 5.65
CA LYS A 38 -3.55 -2.13 5.48
C LYS A 38 -3.89 -0.65 5.73
N ALA A 39 -3.34 -0.06 6.79
CA ALA A 39 -3.53 1.36 7.08
C ALA A 39 -3.02 2.23 5.93
N LEU A 40 -1.83 1.93 5.40
CA LEU A 40 -1.24 2.62 4.26
C LEU A 40 -2.12 2.47 3.01
N TYR A 41 -2.67 1.30 2.74
CA TYR A 41 -3.63 1.12 1.65
C TYR A 41 -4.86 2.05 1.80
N HIS A 42 -5.45 2.12 2.99
CA HIS A 42 -6.60 2.99 3.20
C HIS A 42 -6.27 4.48 3.10
N SER A 43 -5.05 4.88 3.48
CA SER A 43 -4.58 6.28 3.39
C SER A 43 -4.22 6.69 1.97
N GLU A 44 -3.51 5.81 1.23
CA GLU A 44 -2.78 6.20 0.02
C GLU A 44 -3.36 5.65 -1.27
N VAL A 45 -4.23 4.65 -1.18
CA VAL A 45 -4.71 3.88 -2.34
C VAL A 45 -6.23 3.84 -2.42
N ALA A 46 -6.91 3.62 -1.29
CA ALA A 46 -8.36 3.59 -1.27
C ALA A 46 -8.96 4.99 -1.53
N ASP A 47 -10.24 5.02 -1.91
CA ASP A 47 -11.06 6.23 -1.97
C ASP A 47 -10.47 7.41 -2.77
N GLY A 48 -9.77 7.13 -3.86
CA GLY A 48 -9.15 8.16 -4.72
C GLY A 48 -7.75 8.59 -4.29
N GLY A 49 -7.08 7.80 -3.44
CA GLY A 49 -5.74 8.08 -2.97
C GLY A 49 -4.69 8.26 -4.09
N PRO A 50 -3.57 8.95 -3.81
CA PRO A 50 -2.58 9.32 -4.81
C PRO A 50 -1.94 8.12 -5.53
N TYR A 51 -1.93 6.95 -4.91
CA TYR A 51 -1.40 5.72 -5.49
C TYR A 51 -2.49 4.76 -6.00
N GLN A 52 -3.76 5.20 -6.05
CA GLN A 52 -4.86 4.36 -6.52
C GLN A 52 -4.59 3.79 -7.92
N THR A 53 -4.21 4.63 -8.88
CA THR A 53 -3.97 4.20 -10.27
C THR A 53 -2.81 3.22 -10.35
N ALA A 54 -1.67 3.53 -9.70
CA ALA A 54 -0.51 2.65 -9.68
C ALA A 54 -0.84 1.29 -9.04
N TYR A 55 -1.67 1.27 -8.01
CA TYR A 55 -2.16 0.04 -7.41
C TYR A 55 -3.11 -0.73 -8.35
N GLN A 56 -3.96 -0.02 -9.09
CA GLN A 56 -4.88 -0.62 -10.06
C GLN A 56 -4.12 -1.30 -11.20
N ASP A 57 -3.03 -0.70 -11.67
CA ASP A 57 -2.18 -1.26 -12.73
C ASP A 57 -1.56 -2.60 -12.32
N LEU A 58 -1.23 -2.76 -11.03
CA LEU A 58 -0.76 -4.03 -10.46
C LEU A 58 -1.87 -5.11 -10.45
N ASP A 59 -3.14 -4.74 -10.37
CA ASP A 59 -4.26 -5.70 -10.45
C ASP A 59 -4.32 -6.41 -11.80
N TYR A 60 -4.02 -5.68 -12.88
CA TYR A 60 -3.95 -6.24 -14.23
C TYR A 60 -2.75 -7.17 -14.43
N LYS A 61 -1.65 -6.95 -13.71
CA LYS A 61 -0.45 -7.80 -13.76
C LYS A 61 -0.65 -9.19 -13.13
N TYR A 62 -1.61 -9.32 -12.22
CA TYR A 62 -1.88 -10.56 -11.46
C TYR A 62 -3.24 -11.19 -11.78
N LYS A 63 -3.95 -10.66 -12.78
CA LYS A 63 -5.15 -11.28 -13.34
C LYS A 63 -4.74 -12.17 -14.51
N ASP A 64 -4.76 -13.49 -14.29
CA ASP A 64 -5.01 -14.49 -15.34
C ASP A 64 -6.49 -14.44 -15.78
#